data_AF-A0A9D8FKY4-F1
#
_entry.id   AF-A0A9D8FKY4-F1
#
_cell.length_a   1.000
_cell.length_b   1.000
_cell.length_c   1.000
_cell.angle_alpha   90.00
_cell.angle_beta   90.00
_cell.angle_gamma   90.00
#
_symmetry.space_group_name_H-M   'P 1'
#
loop_
_entity.id
_entity.type
_entity.pdbx_description
1 polymer ?
#
loop_
_entity_poly.entity_id
_entity_poly.type
_entity_poly.pdbx_seq_one_letter_code
_entity_poly.pdbx_strand_id
1 'polypeptide(L)'
;MVKRSLFMFILISACMPPLPEPFIPPPLKMPTDSPNELSEGLLTEYDIWDFLKGGPNEYEVIQLLGAPDSIWVSDEQPFYIMYYYRSVMADYNSIELNTKSRVVTGYEWDE
;
A
#
# COMPACT_ATOMS: atom_id res chain seq x y z
N MET A 1 7.41 -14.40 -54.17
CA MET A 1 8.34 -13.94 -53.11
C MET A 1 7.64 -12.99 -52.10
N VAL A 2 6.36 -13.21 -51.78
CA VAL A 2 5.56 -12.30 -50.91
C VAL A 2 5.09 -13.01 -49.61
N LYS A 3 4.88 -14.33 -49.66
CA LYS A 3 4.46 -15.15 -48.50
C LYS A 3 5.48 -15.23 -47.36
N ARG A 4 6.78 -15.18 -47.66
CA ARG A 4 7.86 -15.22 -46.65
C ARG A 4 7.94 -13.92 -45.84
N SER A 5 7.69 -12.77 -46.47
CA SER A 5 7.71 -11.47 -45.80
C SER A 5 6.49 -11.25 -44.89
N LEU A 6 5.33 -11.84 -45.23
CA LEU A 6 4.11 -11.74 -44.42
C LEU A 6 4.22 -12.51 -43.09
N PHE A 7 4.87 -13.67 -43.08
CA PHE A 7 5.10 -14.47 -41.86
C PHE A 7 6.03 -13.79 -40.86
N MET A 8 6.97 -12.97 -41.35
CA MET A 8 7.92 -12.26 -40.49
C MET A 8 7.26 -11.09 -39.74
N PHE A 9 6.22 -10.45 -40.32
CA PHE A 9 5.45 -9.37 -39.65
C PHE A 9 4.53 -9.88 -38.54
N ILE A 10 3.98 -11.09 -38.67
CA ILE A 10 3.07 -11.68 -37.66
C ILE A 10 3.81 -11.99 -36.35
N LEU A 11 5.09 -12.38 -36.42
CA LEU A 11 5.89 -12.74 -35.25
C LEU A 11 6.33 -11.53 -34.40
N ILE A 12 6.36 -10.33 -34.97
CA ILE A 12 6.76 -9.09 -34.27
C ILE A 12 5.58 -8.43 -33.54
N SER A 13 4.34 -8.76 -33.93
CA SER A 13 3.12 -8.19 -33.35
C SER A 13 2.69 -8.84 -32.03
N ALA A 14 3.35 -9.93 -31.61
CA ALA A 14 2.96 -10.70 -30.41
C ALA A 14 3.69 -10.27 -29.13
N CYS A 15 4.59 -9.29 -29.18
CA CYS A 15 5.44 -8.89 -28.06
C CYS A 15 4.96 -7.62 -27.33
N MET A 16 3.64 -7.39 -27.20
CA MET A 16 3.16 -6.33 -26.32
C MET A 16 3.04 -6.91 -24.90
N PRO A 17 3.81 -6.42 -23.91
CA PRO A 17 3.64 -6.85 -22.53
C PRO A 17 2.22 -6.51 -22.07
N PRO A 18 1.62 -7.32 -21.18
CA PRO A 18 0.30 -7.02 -20.63
C PRO A 18 0.33 -5.63 -20.00
N LEU A 19 -0.78 -4.89 -20.14
CA LEU A 19 -0.94 -3.60 -19.49
C LEU A 19 -0.70 -3.80 -17.97
N PRO A 20 0.07 -2.92 -17.31
CA PRO A 20 0.22 -2.99 -15.86
C PRO A 20 -1.15 -3.03 -15.20
N GLU A 21 -1.33 -3.94 -14.25
CA GLU A 21 -2.55 -3.98 -13.47
C GLU A 21 -2.72 -2.64 -12.73
N PRO A 22 -3.89 -1.99 -12.80
CA PRO A 22 -4.14 -0.75 -12.08
C PRO A 22 -3.97 -0.98 -10.58
N PHE A 23 -3.29 -0.06 -9.91
CA PHE A 23 -3.22 -0.07 -8.46
C PHE A 23 -4.60 0.25 -7.87
N ILE A 24 -5.04 -0.56 -6.90
CA ILE A 24 -6.28 -0.33 -6.14
C ILE A 24 -5.87 -0.06 -4.67
N PRO A 25 -6.08 1.15 -4.15
CA PRO A 25 -5.79 1.44 -2.75
C PRO A 25 -6.69 0.64 -1.81
N PRO A 26 -6.23 0.34 -0.58
CA PRO A 26 -7.07 -0.30 0.43
C PRO A 26 -8.26 0.59 0.80
N PRO A 27 -9.32 0.01 1.41
CA PRO A 27 -10.42 0.79 1.96
C PRO A 27 -9.94 1.82 2.98
N LEU A 28 -10.60 2.98 3.00
CA LEU A 28 -10.40 3.98 4.04
C LEU A 28 -11.25 3.64 5.27
N LYS A 29 -10.82 4.17 6.41
CA LYS A 29 -11.54 4.10 7.67
C LYS A 29 -12.94 4.65 7.56
N MET A 30 -13.89 3.92 8.10
CA MET A 30 -15.30 4.28 8.17
C MET A 30 -15.76 4.40 9.63
N PRO A 31 -16.74 5.26 9.93
CA PRO A 31 -17.31 5.35 11.29
C PRO A 31 -17.94 4.04 11.79
N THR A 32 -18.23 3.10 10.88
CA THR A 32 -18.83 1.80 11.15
C THR A 32 -17.82 0.68 11.35
N ASP A 33 -16.51 0.99 11.27
CA ASP A 33 -15.48 -0.01 11.45
C ASP A 33 -15.48 -0.56 12.88
N SER A 34 -15.18 -1.85 13.00
CA SER A 34 -15.02 -2.48 14.31
C SER A 34 -13.78 -1.94 15.01
N PRO A 35 -13.75 -1.90 16.36
CA PRO A 35 -12.54 -1.58 17.10
C PRO A 35 -11.38 -2.49 16.70
N ASN A 36 -10.18 -1.93 16.68
CA ASN A 36 -8.89 -2.60 16.48
C ASN A 36 -7.95 -2.32 17.66
N GLU A 37 -6.83 -3.04 17.72
CA GLU A 37 -5.88 -2.98 18.84
C GLU A 37 -5.34 -1.57 19.09
N LEU A 38 -5.12 -0.79 18.02
CA LEU A 38 -4.72 0.61 18.12
C LEU A 38 -5.82 1.46 18.78
N SER A 39 -7.07 1.34 18.32
CA SER A 39 -8.21 2.10 18.84
C SER A 39 -8.59 1.73 20.28
N GLU A 40 -8.27 0.49 20.70
CA GLU A 40 -8.47 0.01 22.06
C GLU A 40 -7.32 0.41 23.01
N GLY A 41 -6.25 1.02 22.48
CA GLY A 41 -5.08 1.44 23.27
C GLY A 41 -4.27 0.27 23.80
N LEU A 42 -4.30 -0.87 23.11
CA LEU A 42 -3.61 -2.10 23.50
C LEU A 42 -2.15 -2.15 23.02
N LEU A 43 -1.77 -1.21 22.15
CA LEU A 43 -0.44 -1.13 21.54
C LEU A 43 0.33 0.06 22.12
N THR A 44 1.58 -0.18 22.51
CA THR A 44 2.54 0.89 22.79
C THR A 44 3.23 1.35 21.51
N GLU A 45 3.83 2.53 21.53
CA GLU A 45 4.71 3.02 20.47
C GLU A 45 5.79 1.99 20.09
N TYR A 46 6.36 1.30 21.07
CA TYR A 46 7.37 0.25 20.83
C TYR A 46 6.78 -0.96 20.09
N ASP A 47 5.57 -1.40 20.46
CA ASP A 47 4.91 -2.53 19.80
C ASP A 47 4.67 -2.21 18.32
N ILE A 48 4.25 -0.98 18.03
CA ILE A 48 4.00 -0.51 16.67
C ILE A 48 5.31 -0.39 15.90
N TRP A 49 6.35 0.19 16.50
CA TRP A 49 7.68 0.28 15.88
C TRP A 49 8.26 -1.11 15.57
N ASP A 50 8.18 -2.06 16.50
CA ASP A 50 8.73 -3.42 16.31
C ASP A 50 7.96 -4.17 15.22
N PHE A 51 6.64 -4.02 15.19
CA PHE A 51 5.78 -4.54 14.14
C PHE A 51 6.14 -3.97 12.77
N LEU A 52 6.18 -2.64 12.61
CA LEU A 52 6.45 -1.99 11.31
C LEU A 52 7.87 -2.25 10.81
N LYS A 53 8.85 -2.32 11.71
CA LYS A 53 10.23 -2.71 11.40
C LYS A 53 10.33 -4.12 10.79
N GLY A 54 9.38 -5.00 11.11
CA GLY A 54 9.28 -6.33 10.52
C GLY A 54 8.95 -6.34 9.02
N GLY A 55 8.58 -5.20 8.43
CA GLY A 55 8.13 -5.11 7.04
C GLY A 55 6.83 -5.89 6.80
N PRO A 56 5.76 -5.64 7.59
CA PRO A 56 4.49 -6.32 7.40
C PRO A 56 3.87 -5.98 6.05
N ASN A 57 2.97 -6.82 5.58
CA ASN A 57 2.16 -6.49 4.41
C ASN A 57 0.92 -5.66 4.78
N GLU A 58 0.29 -5.04 3.79
CA GLU A 58 -0.87 -4.16 3.97
C GLU A 58 -2.00 -4.82 4.79
N TYR A 59 -2.28 -6.10 4.55
CA TYR A 59 -3.34 -6.78 5.27
C TYR A 59 -3.02 -6.88 6.76
N GLU A 60 -1.77 -7.20 7.11
CA GLU A 60 -1.32 -7.27 8.50
C GLU A 60 -1.38 -5.89 9.17
N VAL A 61 -0.98 -4.83 8.45
CA VAL A 61 -1.09 -3.44 8.93
C VAL A 61 -2.56 -3.08 9.22
N ILE A 62 -3.47 -3.37 8.28
CA ILE A 62 -4.90 -3.07 8.44
C ILE A 62 -5.52 -3.92 9.54
N GLN A 63 -5.08 -5.16 9.72
CA GLN A 63 -5.58 -6.02 10.80
C GLN A 63 -5.23 -5.47 12.18
N LEU A 64 -3.99 -4.98 12.35
CA LEU A 64 -3.50 -4.48 13.63
C LEU A 64 -3.98 -3.05 13.93
N LEU A 65 -3.78 -2.14 12.97
CA LEU A 65 -3.98 -0.70 13.14
C LEU A 65 -5.33 -0.20 12.63
N GLY A 66 -6.06 -1.03 11.89
CA GLY A 66 -7.27 -0.65 11.17
C GLY A 66 -6.99 -0.03 9.80
N ALA A 67 -8.08 0.29 9.10
CA ALA A 67 -8.01 1.02 7.84
C ALA A 67 -7.46 2.45 8.06
N PRO A 68 -6.69 2.99 7.10
CA PRO A 68 -6.14 4.34 7.19
C PRO A 68 -7.21 5.42 7.01
N ASP A 69 -6.99 6.59 7.60
CA ASP A 69 -7.86 7.76 7.44
C ASP A 69 -7.75 8.39 6.04
N SER A 70 -6.55 8.33 5.43
CA SER A 70 -6.35 8.77 4.05
C SER A 70 -5.18 8.04 3.37
N ILE A 71 -5.13 8.08 2.04
CA ILE A 71 -4.10 7.45 1.24
C ILE A 71 -3.59 8.42 0.19
N TRP A 72 -2.27 8.49 0.05
CA TRP A 72 -1.62 9.17 -1.06
C TRP A 72 -0.83 8.16 -1.89
N VAL A 73 -0.99 8.17 -3.21
CA VAL A 73 -0.29 7.26 -4.12
C VAL A 73 0.71 8.07 -4.91
N SER A 74 1.96 7.60 -5.01
CA SER A 74 2.97 8.28 -5.82
C SER A 74 2.67 8.10 -7.31
N ASP A 75 2.69 9.20 -8.06
CA ASP A 75 2.56 9.17 -9.52
C ASP A 75 3.85 8.72 -10.22
N GLU A 76 5.00 8.84 -9.55
CA GLU A 76 6.34 8.63 -10.14
C GLU A 76 7.03 7.37 -9.65
N GLN A 77 6.78 6.96 -8.42
CA GLN A 77 7.48 5.87 -7.75
C GLN A 77 6.52 4.76 -7.34
N PRO A 78 6.99 3.50 -7.20
CA PRO A 78 6.11 2.36 -6.91
C PRO A 78 5.76 2.27 -5.42
N PHE A 79 5.25 3.35 -4.81
CA PHE A 79 4.83 3.36 -3.41
C PHE A 79 3.56 4.20 -3.18
N TYR A 80 2.90 3.96 -2.06
CA TYR A 80 1.78 4.74 -1.55
C TYR A 80 1.93 4.85 -0.03
N ILE A 81 1.29 5.87 0.55
CA ILE A 81 1.34 6.19 1.96
C ILE A 81 -0.06 6.04 2.55
N MET A 82 -0.16 5.28 3.63
CA MET A 82 -1.32 5.19 4.50
C MET A 82 -1.16 6.15 5.68
N TYR A 83 -2.13 7.03 5.88
CA TYR A 83 -2.09 8.02 6.97
C TYR A 83 -3.11 7.70 8.06
N TYR A 84 -2.67 7.80 9.31
CA TYR A 84 -3.46 7.53 10.51
C TYR A 84 -3.52 8.77 11.40
N TYR A 85 -4.70 9.37 11.52
CA TYR A 85 -4.88 10.61 12.28
C TYR A 85 -4.77 10.36 13.78
N ARG A 86 -3.91 11.13 14.45
CA ARG A 86 -3.72 11.11 15.90
C ARG A 86 -4.31 12.36 16.51
N SER A 87 -5.49 12.20 17.14
CA SER A 87 -6.22 13.31 17.76
C SER A 87 -5.45 14.02 18.87
N VAL A 88 -4.55 13.32 19.58
CA VAL A 88 -3.73 13.87 20.67
C VAL A 88 -2.72 14.90 20.16
N MET A 89 -2.17 14.70 18.96
CA MET A 89 -1.18 15.59 18.33
C MET A 89 -1.81 16.56 17.34
N ALA A 90 -3.04 16.28 16.92
CA ALA A 90 -3.67 16.91 15.76
C ALA A 90 -2.81 16.78 14.48
N ASP A 91 -2.15 15.63 14.32
CA ASP A 91 -1.29 15.31 13.18
C ASP A 91 -1.49 13.85 12.72
N TYR A 92 -0.80 13.44 11.67
CA TYR A 92 -0.87 12.11 11.08
C TYR A 92 0.43 11.32 11.26
N ASN A 93 0.29 10.08 11.70
CA ASN A 93 1.33 9.07 11.47
C ASN A 93 1.21 8.53 10.04
N SER A 94 2.32 8.08 9.48
CA SER A 94 2.39 7.62 8.10
C SER A 94 3.11 6.28 7.97
N ILE A 95 2.61 5.44 7.06
CA ILE A 95 3.23 4.17 6.69
C ILE A 95 3.36 4.14 5.18
N GLU A 96 4.58 3.97 4.68
CA GLU A 96 4.91 3.83 3.27
C GLU A 96 4.93 2.35 2.88
N LEU A 97 4.28 2.01 1.77
CA LEU A 97 4.25 0.65 1.25
C LEU A 97 4.48 0.64 -0.26
N ASN A 98 5.09 -0.43 -0.76
CA ASN A 98 5.27 -0.62 -2.19
C ASN A 98 3.94 -0.95 -2.88
N THR A 99 3.65 -0.32 -4.03
CA THR A 99 2.38 -0.50 -4.76
C THR A 99 2.18 -1.91 -5.32
N LYS A 100 3.25 -2.70 -5.50
CA LYS A 100 3.19 -4.05 -6.08
C LYS A 100 3.23 -5.13 -5.01
N SER A 101 4.26 -5.11 -4.16
CA SER A 101 4.43 -6.14 -3.12
C SER A 101 3.49 -5.92 -1.94
N ARG A 102 2.96 -4.70 -1.76
CA ARG A 102 2.09 -4.32 -0.65
C ARG A 102 2.77 -4.51 0.71
N VAL A 103 4.10 -4.44 0.73
CA VAL A 103 4.94 -4.55 1.93
C VAL A 103 5.38 -3.16 2.38
N VAL A 104 5.44 -2.95 3.70
CA VAL A 104 5.96 -1.72 4.32
C VAL A 104 7.43 -1.51 3.94
N THR A 105 7.73 -0.30 3.48
CA THR A 105 9.07 0.14 3.09
C THR A 105 9.61 1.27 3.95
N GLY A 106 8.74 1.99 4.66
CA GLY A 106 9.10 3.07 5.58
C GLY A 106 7.91 3.47 6.44
N TYR A 107 8.15 4.22 7.50
CA TYR A 107 7.10 4.76 8.38
C TYR A 107 7.63 5.94 9.19
N GLU A 108 6.71 6.83 9.57
CA GLU A 108 6.89 7.89 10.56
C GLU A 108 5.77 7.71 11.58
N TRP A 109 6.15 7.39 12.82
CA TRP A 109 5.19 7.08 13.86
C TRP A 109 5.65 7.68 15.17
N ASP A 110 4.93 8.71 15.61
CA ASP A 110 5.13 9.34 16.90
C ASP A 110 3.86 9.12 17.78
N GLU A 111 4.05 8.91 19.08
CA GLU A 111 2.98 8.91 20.12
C GLU A 111 3.23 9.92 21.26
#